data_AF-A0A7T5RKG0-F1
#
_entry.id   AF-A0A7T5RKG0-F1
#
_cell.length_a   1.000
_cell.length_b   1.000
_cell.length_c   1.000
_cell.angle_alpha   90.00
_cell.angle_beta   90.00
_cell.angle_gamma   90.00
#
_symmetry.space_group_name_H-M   'P 1'
#
loop_
_entity.id
_entity.type
_entity.pdbx_description
1 polymer ?
#
loop_
_entity_poly.entity_id
_entity_poly.type
_entity_poly.pdbx_seq_one_letter_code
_entity_poly.pdbx_strand_id
1 'polypeptide(L)'
;MVIRMKHTKGKRNRVRSHHALKPMRFGKCSHCGQAVLPHMVCQNCGYYAGRQVIDVLAKLDKKERKKKEKELHQHEEEAAVKGETLNAEELSHR
;
A
#
# COMPACT_ATOMS: atom_id res chain seq x y z
N MET A 1 -42.17 -15.40 -3.70
CA MET A 1 -41.69 -16.71 -4.20
C MET A 1 -40.65 -17.23 -3.23
N VAL A 2 -40.93 -18.33 -2.52
CA VAL A 2 -40.04 -18.89 -1.47
C VAL A 2 -39.53 -20.25 -1.93
N ILE A 3 -38.27 -20.54 -1.63
CA ILE A 3 -37.68 -21.86 -1.90
C ILE A 3 -38.43 -22.88 -1.04
N ARG A 4 -39.27 -23.68 -1.70
CA ARG A 4 -40.14 -24.68 -1.04
C ARG A 4 -39.37 -25.92 -0.56
N MET A 5 -38.23 -26.25 -1.16
CA MET A 5 -37.41 -27.42 -0.80
C MET A 5 -35.91 -27.16 -0.95
N LYS A 6 -35.12 -27.82 -0.10
CA LYS A 6 -33.66 -27.74 -0.12
C LYS A 6 -33.09 -28.34 -1.42
N HIS A 7 -32.14 -27.65 -2.03
CA HIS A 7 -31.42 -28.20 -3.18
C HIS A 7 -30.54 -29.39 -2.78
N THR A 8 -30.62 -30.47 -3.55
CA THR A 8 -29.77 -31.65 -3.37
C THR A 8 -28.30 -31.30 -3.65
N LYS A 9 -27.38 -32.05 -3.04
CA LYS A 9 -25.93 -31.88 -3.25
C LYS A 9 -25.57 -32.01 -4.74
N GLY A 10 -26.22 -32.94 -5.47
CA GLY A 10 -26.04 -33.13 -6.91
C GLY A 10 -26.46 -31.92 -7.75
N LYS A 11 -27.64 -31.35 -7.48
CA LYS A 11 -28.12 -30.13 -8.18
C LYS A 11 -27.17 -28.96 -7.94
N ARG A 12 -26.75 -28.74 -6.69
CA ARG A 12 -25.79 -27.69 -6.33
C ARG A 12 -24.45 -27.86 -7.05
N ASN A 13 -23.90 -29.07 -7.09
CA ASN A 13 -22.61 -29.34 -7.72
C ASN A 13 -22.67 -29.21 -9.25
N ARG A 14 -23.78 -29.64 -9.88
CA ARG A 14 -23.97 -29.48 -11.33
C ARG A 14 -24.00 -28.01 -11.72
N VAL A 15 -24.71 -27.15 -10.97
CA VAL A 15 -24.70 -25.71 -11.21
C VAL A 15 -23.30 -25.12 -11.03
N ARG A 16 -22.60 -25.50 -9.96
CA ARG A 16 -21.23 -25.00 -9.66
C ARG A 16 -20.14 -25.54 -10.58
N SER A 17 -20.43 -26.52 -11.45
CA SER A 17 -19.44 -27.12 -12.34
C SER A 17 -18.78 -26.11 -13.30
N HIS A 18 -19.50 -25.05 -13.65
CA HIS A 18 -19.00 -23.98 -14.52
C HIS A 18 -18.38 -22.79 -13.77
N HIS A 19 -18.33 -22.82 -12.43
CA HIS A 19 -17.85 -21.71 -11.62
C HIS A 19 -16.31 -21.69 -11.47
N ALA A 20 -15.57 -22.38 -12.35
CA ALA A 20 -14.12 -22.42 -12.30
C ALA A 20 -13.51 -21.06 -12.70
N LEU A 21 -12.53 -20.59 -11.93
CA LEU A 21 -11.77 -19.39 -12.26
C LEU A 21 -10.79 -19.70 -13.40
N LYS A 22 -10.68 -18.76 -14.35
CA LYS A 22 -9.68 -18.86 -15.42
C LYS A 22 -8.33 -18.33 -14.92
N PRO A 23 -7.21 -19.00 -15.22
CA PRO A 23 -5.90 -18.49 -14.86
C PRO A 23 -5.57 -17.24 -15.67
N MET A 24 -4.89 -16.28 -15.04
CA MET A 24 -4.42 -15.06 -15.69
C MET A 24 -2.99 -15.28 -16.22
N ARG A 25 -2.69 -14.71 -17.39
CA ARG A 25 -1.36 -14.81 -18.00
C ARG A 25 -0.52 -13.58 -17.62
N PHE A 26 0.71 -13.84 -17.16
CA PHE A 26 1.68 -12.80 -16.84
C PHE A 26 2.87 -12.87 -17.81
N GLY A 27 3.37 -11.71 -18.22
CA GLY A 27 4.62 -11.56 -18.96
C GLY A 27 5.76 -11.11 -18.05
N LYS A 28 7.00 -11.13 -18.54
CA LYS A 28 8.15 -10.56 -17.83
C LYS A 28 8.30 -9.08 -18.18
N CYS A 29 8.55 -8.24 -17.17
CA CYS A 29 8.93 -6.85 -17.39
C CYS A 29 10.33 -6.76 -17.99
N SER A 30 10.52 -5.93 -19.02
CA SER A 30 11.82 -5.70 -19.66
C SER A 30 12.83 -4.98 -18.77
N HIS A 31 12.38 -4.18 -17.79
CA HIS A 31 13.26 -3.40 -16.93
C HIS A 31 13.66 -4.14 -15.64
N CYS A 32 12.69 -4.74 -14.93
CA CYS A 32 12.91 -5.33 -13.61
C CYS A 32 12.76 -6.87 -13.57
N GLY A 33 12.39 -7.50 -14.69
CA GLY A 33 12.23 -8.97 -14.79
C GLY A 33 11.02 -9.55 -14.06
N GLN A 34 10.27 -8.76 -13.31
CA GLN A 34 9.09 -9.23 -12.57
C GLN A 34 7.90 -9.57 -13.47
N ALA A 35 6.99 -10.37 -12.93
CA ALA A 35 5.72 -10.71 -13.59
C ALA A 35 4.81 -9.49 -13.68
N VAL A 36 4.36 -9.15 -14.89
CA VAL A 36 3.49 -8.00 -15.18
C VAL A 36 2.33 -8.45 -16.05
N LEU A 37 1.18 -7.80 -15.86
CA LEU A 37 0.01 -8.01 -16.71
C LEU A 37 0.22 -7.38 -18.09
N PRO A 38 -0.23 -8.02 -19.17
CA PRO A 38 -0.21 -7.42 -20.50
C PRO A 38 -0.94 -6.07 -20.50
N HIS A 39 -0.43 -5.11 -21.27
CA HIS A 39 -0.98 -3.75 -21.42
C HIS A 39 -1.07 -2.91 -20.13
N MET A 40 -0.44 -3.33 -19.04
CA MET A 40 -0.39 -2.58 -17.79
C MET A 40 1.02 -2.06 -17.51
N VAL A 41 1.10 -0.91 -16.84
CA VAL A 41 2.37 -0.39 -16.30
C VAL A 41 2.87 -1.34 -15.21
N CYS A 42 4.18 -1.59 -15.18
CA CYS A 42 4.77 -2.37 -14.09
C CYS A 42 4.59 -1.64 -12.75
N GLN A 43 3.91 -2.26 -11.78
CA GLN A 43 3.67 -1.66 -10.46
C GLN A 43 4.94 -1.45 -9.65
N ASN A 44 6.00 -2.20 -9.93
CA ASN A 44 7.23 -2.12 -9.18
C ASN A 44 8.17 -1.04 -9.71
N CYS A 45 8.46 -1.02 -11.01
CA CYS A 45 9.39 -0.04 -11.59
C CYS A 45 8.71 1.17 -12.23
N GLY A 46 7.39 1.15 -12.49
CA GLY A 46 6.68 2.27 -13.12
C GLY A 46 6.95 2.40 -14.63
N TYR A 47 7.60 1.41 -15.25
CA TYR A 47 7.90 1.40 -16.68
C TYR A 47 6.79 0.75 -17.50
N TYR A 48 6.56 1.30 -18.69
CA TYR A 48 5.70 0.73 -19.73
C TYR A 48 6.31 1.01 -21.10
N ALA A 49 6.38 -0.02 -21.95
CA ALA A 49 6.93 0.07 -23.31
C ALA A 49 8.32 0.76 -23.40
N GLY A 50 9.20 0.50 -22.43
CA GLY A 50 10.56 1.05 -22.38
C GLY A 50 10.64 2.52 -21.92
N ARG A 51 9.52 3.14 -21.54
CA ARG A 51 9.49 4.49 -20.99
C ARG A 51 9.12 4.46 -19.50
N GLN A 52 9.74 5.34 -18.73
CA GLN A 52 9.37 5.59 -17.34
C GLN A 52 8.09 6.42 -17.34
N VAL A 53 6.97 5.82 -16.92
CA VAL A 53 5.67 6.50 -16.83
C VAL A 53 5.41 7.00 -15.42
N ILE A 54 5.93 6.29 -14.42
CA ILE A 54 5.82 6.67 -13.01
C ILE A 54 7.21 6.72 -12.41
N ASP A 55 7.61 7.89 -11.94
CA ASP A 55 8.82 8.06 -11.13
C ASP A 55 8.59 7.54 -9.71
N VAL A 56 8.83 6.25 -9.52
CA VAL A 56 8.64 5.58 -8.22
C VAL A 56 9.63 6.15 -7.19
N LEU A 57 10.89 6.37 -7.58
CA LEU A 57 11.95 6.90 -6.70
C LEU A 57 11.60 8.30 -6.16
N ALA A 58 11.22 9.23 -7.04
CA ALA A 58 10.87 10.60 -6.63
C ALA A 58 9.67 10.65 -5.66
N LYS A 59 8.75 9.68 -5.74
CA LYS A 59 7.61 9.56 -4.81
C LYS A 59 8.04 9.01 -3.45
N LEU A 60 8.99 8.06 -3.42
CA LEU A 60 9.53 7.50 -2.17
C LEU A 60 10.27 8.59 -1.37
N ASP A 61 11.17 9.34 -2.02
CA ASP A 61 11.95 10.39 -1.35
C ASP A 61 11.07 11.50 -0.75
N LYS A 62 9.97 11.86 -1.43
CA LYS A 62 8.98 12.82 -0.90
C LYS A 62 8.22 12.25 0.30
N LYS A 63 7.93 10.96 0.31
CA LYS A 63 7.20 10.29 1.39
C LYS A 63 8.06 10.18 2.65
N GLU A 64 9.34 9.88 2.50
CA GLU A 64 10.29 9.81 3.62
C GLU A 64 10.51 11.17 4.27
N ARG A 65 10.73 12.23 3.46
CA ARG A 65 10.84 13.61 3.96
C ARG A 65 9.62 14.02 4.81
N LYS A 66 8.42 13.79 4.28
CA LYS A 66 7.17 14.07 5.00
C LYS A 66 6.98 13.27 6.29
N LYS A 67 7.55 12.07 6.40
CA LYS A 67 7.51 11.29 7.64
C LYS A 67 8.44 11.88 8.68
N LYS A 68 9.69 12.19 8.30
CA LYS A 68 10.67 12.82 9.17
C LYS A 68 10.17 14.16 9.72
N GLU A 69 9.58 15.00 8.87
CA GLU A 69 8.97 16.26 9.29
C GLU A 69 7.86 16.06 10.34
N LYS A 70 7.03 15.01 10.18
CA LYS A 70 5.97 14.67 11.14
C LYS A 70 6.52 14.12 12.45
N GLU A 71 7.54 13.27 12.38
CA GLU A 71 8.21 12.71 13.57
C GLU A 71 8.89 13.82 14.38
N LEU A 72 9.53 14.78 13.72
CA LEU A 72 10.11 15.96 14.37
C LEU A 72 9.04 16.85 15.01
N HIS A 73 7.95 17.15 14.30
CA HIS A 73 6.83 17.91 14.86
C HIS A 73 6.19 17.22 16.06
N GLN A 74 6.00 15.90 15.99
CA GLN A 74 5.50 15.11 17.11
C GLN A 74 6.45 15.17 18.30
N HIS A 75 7.77 15.10 18.08
CA HIS A 75 8.76 15.23 19.14
C HIS A 75 8.78 16.64 19.75
N GLU A 76 8.63 17.70 18.93
CA GLU A 76 8.52 19.09 19.39
C GLU A 76 7.22 19.31 20.18
N GLU A 77 6.09 18.78 19.72
CA GLU A 77 4.81 18.82 20.43
C GLU A 77 4.89 18.02 21.74
N GLU A 78 5.48 16.83 21.73
CA GLU A 78 5.70 16.03 22.93
C GLU A 78 6.66 16.72 23.91
N ALA A 79 7.70 17.41 23.43
CA ALA A 79 8.60 18.20 24.26
C ALA A 79 7.90 19.44 24.85
N ALA A 80 7.03 20.10 24.08
CA ALA A 80 6.20 21.21 24.54
C ALA A 80 5.17 20.76 25.59
N VAL A 81 4.57 19.58 25.42
CA VAL A 81 3.60 18.99 26.37
C VAL A 81 4.29 18.44 27.63
N LYS A 82 5.51 17.88 27.49
CA LYS A 82 6.33 17.43 28.64
C LYS A 82 6.88 18.58 29.47
N GLY A 83 6.78 19.82 29.01
CA GLY A 83 7.09 20.99 29.82
C GLY A 83 8.55 21.07 30.25
N GLU A 84 9.50 20.70 29.38
CA GLU A 84 10.92 21.06 29.58
C GLU A 84 11.18 22.49 29.08
N THR A 85 10.39 23.46 29.53
CA THR A 85 10.95 24.77 29.82
C THR A 85 11.58 24.63 31.20
N LEU A 86 12.83 24.18 31.27
CA LEU A 86 13.67 24.52 32.41
C LEU A 86 13.79 26.05 32.36
N ASN A 87 12.86 26.74 33.04
CA ASN A 87 12.94 28.17 33.23
C ASN A 87 14.29 28.43 33.89
N ALA A 88 15.12 29.23 33.23
CA ALA A 88 16.44 29.63 33.75
C ALA A 88 16.35 30.25 35.17
N GLU A 89 15.16 30.69 35.59
CA GLU A 89 14.86 31.14 36.95
C GLU A 89 14.95 30.04 38.00
N GLU A 90 14.53 28.80 37.73
CA GLU A 90 14.51 27.71 38.74
C GLU A 90 15.91 27.14 39.07
N LEU A 91 16.89 27.36 38.19
CA LEU A 91 18.30 26.99 38.42
C LEU A 91 19.10 28.09 39.15
N SER A 92 18.51 29.26 39.38
CA SER A 92 19.20 30.43 39.95
C SER A 92 19.00 30.63 41.45
N HIS A 93 18.15 29.82 42.09
CA HIS A 93 17.99 29.79 43.55
C HIS A 93 18.71 28.58 44.15
N ARG A 94 20.01 28.74 44.40
CA ARG A 94 20.79 27.92 45.33
C ARG A 94 21.86 28.75 46.02
#